data_AF-I2FUX3-F1
#
_entry.id   AF-I2FUX3-F1
#
_cell.length_a   1.000
_cell.length_b   1.000
_cell.length_c   1.000
_cell.angle_alpha   90.00
_cell.angle_beta   90.00
_cell.angle_gamma   90.00
#
_symmetry.space_group_name_H-M   'P 1'
#
loop_
_entity.id
_entity.type
_entity.pdbx_description
1 polymer ?
#
loop_
_entity_poly.entity_id
_entity_poly.type
_entity_poly.pdbx_seq_one_letter_code
_entity_poly.pdbx_strand_id
1 'polypeptide(L)'
;MLHVGNRGLSIDESLVHLSMWAMVKSPLILGNDLTKMTNQTRAIIKNKHVIDISQDPKGSPAVRLWKKQHNDGNTQLWKIALINGTYAVAAINYLEGEDLKDDAWNAYDLWKGVDFSKDPSKEEEVGIEQIKVGDRLFKGSLGEVTVAKHGIKLFKLTPAGSGSGSSQQRRSGRDGLDQVTREFAEMKPSRIIGSGAFSI
;
A
#
# COMPACT_ATOMS: atom_id res chain seq x y z
N MET A 1 -10.04 -15.41 -3.83
CA MET A 1 -11.09 -14.50 -3.35
C MET A 1 -10.74 -14.08 -1.93
N LEU A 2 -10.91 -12.80 -1.62
CA LEU A 2 -10.61 -12.22 -0.32
C LEU A 2 -11.65 -12.64 0.72
N HIS A 3 -11.19 -13.07 1.89
CA HIS A 3 -12.04 -13.39 3.05
C HIS A 3 -12.16 -12.22 4.04
N VAL A 4 -11.64 -11.04 3.69
CA VAL A 4 -11.72 -9.83 4.53
C VAL A 4 -13.20 -9.49 4.80
N GLY A 5 -13.57 -9.41 6.08
CA GLY A 5 -14.96 -9.13 6.50
C GLY A 5 -15.87 -10.35 6.57
N ASN A 6 -15.38 -11.55 6.27
CA ASN A 6 -16.06 -12.80 6.62
C ASN A 6 -15.73 -13.19 8.07
N ARG A 7 -16.55 -14.09 8.65
CA ARG A 7 -16.29 -14.63 9.99
C ARG A 7 -14.99 -15.43 9.99
N GLY A 8 -14.20 -15.30 11.06
CA GLY A 8 -13.01 -16.14 11.30
C GLY A 8 -11.66 -15.46 11.09
N LEU A 9 -11.62 -14.20 10.65
CA LEU A 9 -10.38 -13.39 10.65
C LEU A 9 -10.51 -12.22 11.64
N SER A 10 -9.49 -12.05 12.47
CA SER A 10 -9.26 -10.83 13.24
C SER A 10 -8.90 -9.65 12.32
N ILE A 11 -8.75 -8.46 12.92
CA ILE A 11 -8.35 -7.27 12.19
C ILE A 11 -6.96 -7.48 11.59
N ASP A 12 -6.00 -7.89 12.43
CA ASP A 12 -4.60 -8.06 12.03
C ASP A 12 -4.45 -9.12 10.95
N GLU A 13 -5.14 -10.25 11.08
CA GLU A 13 -5.17 -11.29 10.04
C GLU A 13 -5.79 -10.78 8.73
N SER A 14 -6.80 -9.91 8.80
CA SER A 14 -7.38 -9.27 7.62
C SER A 14 -6.41 -8.31 6.94
N LEU A 15 -5.60 -7.57 7.71
CA LEU A 15 -4.55 -6.70 7.18
C LEU A 15 -3.47 -7.53 6.49
N VAL A 16 -3.00 -8.62 7.12
CA VAL A 16 -2.05 -9.57 6.53
C VAL A 16 -2.61 -10.13 5.24
N HIS A 17 -3.86 -10.63 5.26
CA HIS A 17 -4.49 -11.27 4.13
C HIS A 17 -4.56 -10.36 2.91
N LEU A 18 -5.10 -9.14 3.07
CA LEU A 18 -5.18 -8.18 1.95
C LEU A 18 -3.80 -7.75 1.46
N SER A 19 -2.90 -7.43 2.39
CA SER A 19 -1.57 -6.91 2.07
C SER A 19 -0.75 -7.95 1.30
N MET A 20 -0.79 -9.22 1.72
CA MET A 20 -0.13 -10.30 1.00
C MET A 20 -0.77 -10.58 -0.35
N TRP A 21 -2.11 -10.58 -0.44
CA TRP A 21 -2.81 -10.72 -1.72
C TRP A 21 -2.38 -9.65 -2.73
N ALA A 22 -2.25 -8.41 -2.27
CA ALA A 22 -1.77 -7.30 -3.09
C ALA A 22 -0.30 -7.48 -3.51
N MET A 23 0.58 -7.82 -2.56
CA MET A 23 2.02 -8.00 -2.82
C MET A 23 2.33 -9.13 -3.80
N VAL A 24 1.58 -10.24 -3.76
CA VAL A 24 1.76 -11.36 -4.69
C VAL A 24 0.99 -11.19 -6.01
N LYS A 25 0.42 -10.00 -6.24
CA LYS A 25 -0.33 -9.66 -7.47
C LYS A 25 -1.53 -10.58 -7.72
N SER A 26 -2.16 -11.07 -6.65
CA SER A 26 -3.37 -11.88 -6.78
C SER A 26 -4.58 -11.01 -7.10
N PRO A 27 -5.60 -11.53 -7.81
CA PRO A 27 -6.86 -10.82 -8.02
C PRO A 27 -7.54 -10.44 -6.68
N LEU A 28 -7.81 -9.15 -6.48
CA LEU A 28 -8.47 -8.59 -5.31
C LEU A 28 -10.00 -8.68 -5.43
N ILE A 29 -10.54 -9.90 -5.52
CA ILE A 29 -11.98 -10.15 -5.64
C ILE A 29 -12.58 -10.30 -4.24
N LEU A 30 -13.51 -9.41 -3.88
CA LEU A 30 -14.22 -9.44 -2.60
C LEU A 30 -15.13 -10.67 -2.49
N GLY A 31 -15.04 -11.37 -1.36
CA GLY A 31 -15.84 -12.56 -1.06
C GLY A 31 -16.82 -12.39 0.09
N ASN A 32 -17.06 -11.16 0.55
CA ASN A 32 -17.92 -10.86 1.68
C ASN A 32 -19.26 -10.26 1.24
N ASP A 33 -20.25 -10.30 2.14
CA ASP A 33 -21.57 -9.65 1.92
C ASP A 33 -21.41 -8.12 1.99
N LEU A 34 -21.44 -7.48 0.81
CA LEU A 34 -21.25 -6.02 0.68
C LEU A 34 -22.36 -5.23 1.39
N THR A 35 -23.55 -5.80 1.56
CA THR A 35 -24.70 -5.14 2.20
C THR A 35 -24.55 -5.05 3.72
N LYS A 36 -23.71 -5.90 4.30
CA LYS A 36 -23.46 -5.99 5.75
C LYS A 36 -22.02 -5.65 6.12
N MET A 37 -21.31 -4.99 5.23
CA MET A 37 -19.92 -4.64 5.42
C MET A 37 -19.76 -3.56 6.50
N THR A 38 -18.95 -3.86 7.52
CA THR A 38 -18.63 -2.91 8.59
C THR A 38 -17.69 -1.81 8.10
N ASN A 39 -17.66 -0.68 8.82
CA ASN A 39 -16.72 0.42 8.55
C ASN A 39 -15.27 -0.06 8.59
N GLN A 40 -14.93 -0.90 9.57
CA GLN A 40 -13.62 -1.52 9.69
C GLN A 40 -13.24 -2.34 8.46
N THR A 41 -14.10 -3.24 8.00
CA THR A 41 -13.85 -4.03 6.77
C THR A 41 -13.67 -3.09 5.56
N ARG A 42 -14.51 -2.05 5.46
CA ARG A 42 -14.45 -1.06 4.41
C ARG A 42 -13.13 -0.30 4.41
N ALA A 43 -12.62 0.07 5.60
CA ALA A 43 -11.34 0.76 5.75
C ALA A 43 -10.16 -0.11 5.28
N ILE A 44 -10.21 -1.42 5.56
CA ILE A 44 -9.20 -2.37 5.10
C ILE A 44 -9.22 -2.47 3.57
N ILE A 45 -10.36 -2.82 2.97
CA ILE A 45 -10.42 -3.11 1.52
C ILE A 45 -10.28 -1.86 0.64
N LYS A 46 -10.49 -0.65 1.18
CA LYS A 46 -10.36 0.62 0.45
C LYS A 46 -8.99 1.28 0.63
N ASN A 47 -8.03 0.66 1.31
CA ASN A 47 -6.70 1.26 1.46
C ASN A 47 -6.01 1.40 0.09
N LYS A 48 -6.01 2.63 -0.43
CA LYS A 48 -5.48 2.96 -1.76
C LYS A 48 -4.00 2.64 -1.88
N HIS A 49 -3.21 2.86 -0.83
CA HIS A 49 -1.77 2.58 -0.85
C HIS A 49 -1.48 1.08 -1.04
N VAL A 50 -2.30 0.20 -0.47
CA VAL A 50 -2.20 -1.25 -0.64
C VAL A 50 -2.71 -1.68 -2.02
N ILE A 51 -3.81 -1.08 -2.49
CA ILE A 51 -4.36 -1.32 -3.83
C ILE A 51 -3.34 -0.89 -4.90
N ASP A 52 -2.68 0.24 -4.73
CA ASP A 52 -1.67 0.75 -5.67
C ASP A 52 -0.49 -0.23 -5.81
N ILE A 53 -0.10 -0.94 -4.74
CA ILE A 53 0.88 -2.02 -4.83
C ILE A 53 0.36 -3.14 -5.71
N SER A 54 -0.90 -3.56 -5.56
CA SER A 54 -1.52 -4.59 -6.39
C SER A 54 -1.60 -4.15 -7.86
N GLN A 55 -2.03 -2.91 -8.12
CA GLN A 55 -2.27 -2.36 -9.45
C GLN A 55 -1.02 -1.78 -10.12
N ASP A 56 0.14 -1.79 -9.46
CA ASP A 56 1.38 -1.29 -10.05
C ASP A 56 1.72 -2.03 -11.38
N PRO A 57 1.97 -1.29 -12.47
CA PRO A 57 2.08 -1.84 -13.82
C PRO A 57 3.36 -2.65 -14.06
N LYS A 58 4.34 -2.62 -13.14
CA LYS A 58 5.53 -3.48 -13.25
C LYS A 58 5.18 -4.97 -13.22
N GLY A 59 4.05 -5.32 -12.62
CA GLY A 59 3.45 -6.66 -12.69
C GLY A 59 4.24 -7.80 -12.03
N SER A 60 5.41 -7.51 -11.45
CA SER A 60 6.25 -8.53 -10.82
C SER A 60 5.76 -8.84 -9.40
N PRO A 61 5.54 -10.11 -9.01
CA PRO A 61 5.11 -10.45 -7.66
C PRO A 61 6.22 -10.23 -6.64
N ALA A 62 5.84 -10.09 -5.37
CA ALA A 62 6.78 -10.00 -4.26
C ALA A 62 7.65 -11.26 -4.11
N VAL A 63 8.89 -11.05 -3.66
CA VAL A 63 9.82 -12.11 -3.27
C VAL A 63 10.01 -12.10 -1.76
N ARG A 64 10.04 -13.30 -1.16
CA ARG A 64 10.40 -13.45 0.25
C ARG A 64 11.92 -13.34 0.39
N LEU A 65 12.36 -12.40 1.23
CA LEU A 65 13.77 -12.19 1.54
C LEU A 65 14.28 -13.21 2.55
N TRP A 66 13.52 -13.44 3.62
CA TRP A 66 13.84 -14.45 4.62
C TRP A 66 12.58 -14.94 5.35
N LYS A 67 12.73 -16.10 5.99
CA LYS A 67 11.77 -16.69 6.92
C LYS A 67 12.53 -17.21 8.12
N LYS A 68 12.16 -16.78 9.33
CA LYS A 68 12.68 -17.33 10.59
C LYS A 68 11.61 -18.20 11.22
N GLN A 69 11.94 -19.46 11.47
CA GLN A 69 11.04 -20.42 12.10
C GLN A 69 11.18 -20.30 13.62
N HIS A 70 10.05 -20.35 14.32
CA HIS A 70 9.95 -20.41 15.77
C HIS A 70 9.10 -21.63 16.15
N ASN A 71 9.01 -21.94 17.44
CA ASN A 71 8.30 -23.12 17.93
C ASN A 71 6.79 -23.05 17.72
N ASP A 72 6.26 -21.84 17.71
CA ASP A 72 4.86 -21.46 17.74
C ASP A 72 4.42 -20.72 16.48
N GLY A 73 5.31 -20.60 15.48
CA GLY A 73 5.01 -19.82 14.30
C GLY A 73 6.24 -19.48 13.47
N ASN A 74 6.11 -18.45 12.64
CA ASN A 74 7.24 -17.94 11.88
C ASN A 74 7.14 -16.45 11.61
N THR A 75 8.27 -15.88 11.24
CA THR A 75 8.38 -14.47 10.91
C THR A 75 8.96 -14.36 9.52
N GLN A 76 8.49 -13.40 8.74
CA GLN A 76 8.83 -13.30 7.33
C GLN A 76 9.04 -11.86 6.91
N LEU A 77 9.99 -11.66 5.99
CA LEU A 77 10.18 -10.41 5.29
C LEU A 77 10.01 -10.60 3.79
N TRP A 78 9.20 -9.75 3.18
CA TRP A 78 8.91 -9.76 1.77
C TRP A 78 9.24 -8.40 1.15
N LYS A 79 9.62 -8.40 -0.13
CA LYS A 79 9.74 -7.17 -0.92
C LYS A 79 9.14 -7.31 -2.30
N ILE A 80 8.64 -6.20 -2.84
CA ILE A 80 8.26 -6.05 -4.24
C ILE A 80 8.87 -4.75 -4.77
N ALA A 81 9.37 -4.78 -6.00
CA ALA A 81 9.81 -3.58 -6.70
C ALA A 81 8.64 -3.02 -7.51
N LEU A 82 8.47 -1.71 -7.49
CA LEU A 82 7.39 -0.97 -8.18
C LEU A 82 7.95 -0.25 -9.42
N ILE A 83 7.07 0.26 -10.28
CA ILE A 83 7.45 0.81 -11.61
C ILE A 83 8.35 2.04 -11.51
N ASN A 84 8.12 2.88 -10.50
CA ASN A 84 8.81 4.15 -10.28
C ASN A 84 10.14 4.02 -9.50
N GLY A 85 10.72 2.82 -9.46
CA GLY A 85 11.97 2.55 -8.72
C GLY A 85 11.80 2.53 -7.19
N THR A 86 10.56 2.57 -6.69
CA THR A 86 10.25 2.39 -5.27
C THR A 86 10.06 0.90 -4.95
N TYR A 87 10.06 0.57 -3.67
CA TYR A 87 9.80 -0.79 -3.19
C TYR A 87 8.64 -0.79 -2.20
N ALA A 88 7.89 -1.88 -2.12
CA ALA A 88 7.09 -2.17 -0.94
C ALA A 88 7.69 -3.35 -0.18
N VAL A 89 7.69 -3.29 1.15
CA VAL A 89 8.31 -4.26 2.05
C VAL A 89 7.29 -4.65 3.12
N ALA A 90 7.12 -5.94 3.38
CA ALA A 90 6.24 -6.42 4.45
C ALA A 90 7.02 -7.24 5.47
N ALA A 91 6.91 -6.87 6.74
CA ALA A 91 7.29 -7.68 7.88
C ALA A 91 6.05 -8.32 8.47
N ILE A 92 6.04 -9.66 8.61
CA ILE A 92 4.87 -10.43 9.02
C ILE A 92 5.21 -11.28 10.23
N ASN A 93 4.32 -11.26 11.21
CA ASN A 93 4.40 -12.03 12.43
C ASN A 93 3.30 -13.10 12.45
N TYR A 94 3.66 -14.38 12.29
CA TYR A 94 2.74 -15.51 12.46
C TYR A 94 3.02 -16.29 13.76
N LEU A 95 3.54 -15.64 14.80
CA LEU A 95 3.73 -16.23 16.12
C LEU A 95 2.41 -16.33 16.91
N GLU A 96 2.37 -17.26 17.85
CA GLU A 96 1.29 -17.40 18.83
C GLU A 96 1.75 -16.81 20.17
N GLY A 97 1.02 -15.80 20.65
CA GLY A 97 1.13 -15.36 22.04
C GLY A 97 2.05 -14.17 22.32
N GLU A 98 2.97 -13.79 21.42
CA GLU A 98 3.84 -12.61 21.63
C GLU A 98 4.00 -11.72 20.38
N ASP A 99 4.04 -10.41 20.63
CA ASP A 99 4.37 -9.41 19.63
C ASP A 99 5.88 -9.41 19.37
N LEU A 100 6.26 -9.35 18.09
CA LEU A 100 7.66 -9.29 17.72
C LEU A 100 8.18 -7.88 17.86
N LYS A 101 9.34 -7.76 18.49
CA LYS A 101 10.21 -6.60 18.40
C LYS A 101 11.48 -7.03 17.70
N ASP A 102 11.76 -6.44 16.54
CA ASP A 102 12.94 -6.76 15.74
C ASP A 102 13.76 -5.50 15.46
N ASP A 103 15.04 -5.73 15.12
CA ASP A 103 16.01 -4.69 14.79
C ASP A 103 15.51 -3.80 13.63
N ALA A 104 16.06 -2.60 13.54
CA ALA A 104 15.61 -1.51 12.70
C ALA A 104 15.36 -1.80 11.19
N TRP A 105 14.24 -1.29 10.64
CA TRP A 105 13.85 -1.41 9.21
C TRP A 105 13.48 -0.07 8.55
N ASN A 106 13.94 0.22 7.33
CA ASN A 106 13.59 1.45 6.60
C ASN A 106 12.14 1.43 6.11
N ALA A 107 11.30 2.49 6.25
CA ALA A 107 9.85 2.32 6.03
C ALA A 107 8.87 3.53 6.12
N TYR A 108 7.80 3.55 5.29
CA TYR A 108 6.54 4.31 5.47
C TYR A 108 5.38 3.34 5.77
N ASP A 109 4.82 3.31 6.99
CA ASP A 109 3.77 2.34 7.38
C ASP A 109 2.43 2.64 6.68
N LEU A 110 2.04 1.78 5.74
CA LEU A 110 0.85 1.96 4.89
C LEU A 110 -0.47 1.74 5.63
N TRP A 111 -0.43 1.25 6.88
CA TRP A 111 -1.59 1.10 7.75
C TRP A 111 -1.64 2.16 8.85
N LYS A 112 -0.61 3.01 8.97
CA LYS A 112 -0.58 4.10 9.94
C LYS A 112 -1.61 5.18 9.58
N GLY A 113 -2.33 5.67 10.59
CA GLY A 113 -3.33 6.73 10.41
C GLY A 113 -4.69 6.26 9.88
N VAL A 114 -4.86 4.97 9.59
CA VAL A 114 -6.17 4.41 9.25
C VAL A 114 -7.02 4.31 10.52
N ASP A 115 -8.11 5.07 10.57
CA ASP A 115 -9.11 4.95 11.64
C ASP A 115 -10.16 3.91 11.25
N PHE A 116 -10.06 2.73 11.87
CA PHE A 116 -10.95 1.60 11.62
C PHE A 116 -12.36 1.77 12.17
N SER A 117 -12.59 2.76 13.05
CA SER A 117 -13.90 3.00 13.66
C SER A 117 -14.82 3.84 12.77
N LYS A 118 -14.24 4.62 11.85
CA LYS A 118 -14.95 5.61 11.06
C LYS A 118 -15.30 5.12 9.67
N ASP A 119 -16.31 5.75 9.07
CA ASP A 119 -16.73 5.45 7.70
C ASP A 119 -15.75 6.06 6.69
N PRO A 120 -14.97 5.23 5.96
CA PRO A 120 -13.97 5.70 5.01
C PRO A 120 -14.57 6.27 3.71
N SER A 121 -15.89 6.39 3.60
CA SER A 121 -16.53 7.18 2.53
C SER A 121 -16.69 8.66 2.88
N LYS A 122 -16.50 9.02 4.16
CA LYS A 122 -16.70 10.37 4.69
C LYS A 122 -15.42 11.05 5.17
N GLU A 123 -14.31 10.31 5.17
CA GLU A 123 -13.01 10.80 5.61
C GLU A 123 -12.18 11.26 4.40
N GLU A 124 -11.41 12.32 4.61
CA GLU A 124 -10.42 12.80 3.64
C GLU A 124 -9.23 11.82 3.62
N GLU A 125 -8.63 11.66 2.44
CA GLU A 125 -7.57 10.67 2.24
C GLU A 125 -6.34 10.98 3.11
N VAL A 126 -5.81 9.96 3.80
CA VAL A 126 -4.55 10.10 4.53
C VAL A 126 -3.42 10.23 3.51
N GLY A 127 -2.97 11.46 3.31
CA GLY A 127 -1.87 11.78 2.40
C GLY A 127 -0.58 11.04 2.80
N ILE A 128 0.25 10.71 1.80
CA ILE A 128 1.48 9.92 2.00
C ILE A 128 2.45 10.55 3.01
N GLU A 129 2.42 11.87 3.17
CA GLU A 129 3.22 12.60 4.16
C GLU A 129 2.75 12.37 5.60
N GLN A 130 1.46 12.07 5.83
CA GLN A 130 0.91 11.82 7.15
C GLN A 130 1.21 10.39 7.65
N ILE A 131 1.46 9.45 6.74
CA ILE A 131 1.89 8.07 7.05
C ILE A 131 3.41 7.92 7.12
N LYS A 132 4.14 9.00 6.85
CA LYS A 132 5.58 9.04 6.95
C LYS A 132 6.03 8.69 8.37
N VAL A 133 7.09 7.90 8.45
CA VAL A 133 7.74 7.63 9.73
C VAL A 133 9.01 8.48 9.80
N GLY A 134 8.94 9.59 10.54
CA GLY A 134 10.03 10.55 10.76
C GLY A 134 10.10 11.71 9.76
N ASP A 135 10.80 12.80 10.11
CA ASP A 135 10.72 14.09 9.41
C ASP A 135 11.76 14.33 8.30
N ARG A 136 12.54 13.33 7.89
CA ARG A 136 13.68 13.53 6.94
C ARG A 136 13.61 12.63 5.70
N LEU A 137 14.27 13.09 4.62
CA LEU A 137 14.62 12.25 3.47
C LEU A 137 15.33 11.00 4.03
N PHE A 138 14.69 9.84 3.91
CA PHE A 138 15.08 8.67 4.70
C PHE A 138 16.51 8.20 4.32
N LYS A 139 17.48 8.48 5.18
CA LYS A 139 18.87 7.98 5.17
C LYS A 139 19.22 7.60 6.61
N GLY A 140 18.97 6.35 7.00
CA GLY A 140 19.19 5.86 8.36
C GLY A 140 18.48 4.51 8.59
N SER A 141 18.42 4.05 9.83
CA SER A 141 17.54 2.95 10.26
C SER A 141 16.30 3.57 10.92
N LEU A 142 15.14 2.90 10.85
CA LEU A 142 13.98 3.27 11.68
C LEU A 142 14.19 2.71 13.10
N GLY A 143 13.44 3.16 14.09
CA GLY A 143 13.49 2.55 15.42
C GLY A 143 13.04 1.09 15.45
N GLU A 144 13.00 0.52 16.65
CA GLU A 144 12.44 -0.82 16.91
C GLU A 144 11.02 -0.94 16.33
N VAL A 145 10.78 -2.00 15.54
CA VAL A 145 9.47 -2.24 14.92
C VAL A 145 8.74 -3.33 15.70
N THR A 146 7.60 -2.95 16.29
CA THR A 146 6.67 -3.92 16.89
C THR A 146 5.66 -4.39 15.85
N VAL A 147 5.58 -5.71 15.64
CA VAL A 147 4.57 -6.35 14.79
C VAL A 147 3.65 -7.19 15.67
N ALA A 148 2.36 -6.83 15.68
CA ALA A 148 1.34 -7.57 16.42
C ALA A 148 1.31 -9.04 16.01
N LYS A 149 0.91 -9.93 16.91
CA LYS A 149 0.62 -11.33 16.57
C LYS A 149 -0.35 -11.43 15.38
N HIS A 150 -0.09 -12.38 14.48
CA HIS A 150 -0.80 -12.53 13.21
C HIS A 150 -0.91 -11.23 12.39
N GLY A 151 0.01 -10.30 12.63
CA GLY A 151 -0.02 -8.95 12.10
C GLY A 151 1.03 -8.70 11.04
N ILE A 152 0.88 -7.55 10.38
CA ILE A 152 1.79 -7.07 9.34
C ILE A 152 2.16 -5.63 9.60
N LYS A 153 3.41 -5.31 9.30
CA LYS A 153 3.84 -3.95 8.98
C LYS A 153 4.21 -3.88 7.51
N LEU A 154 3.43 -3.13 6.75
CA LEU A 154 3.63 -2.96 5.31
C LEU A 154 4.16 -1.56 5.05
N PHE A 155 5.25 -1.50 4.31
CA PHE A 155 6.02 -0.29 4.13
C PHE A 155 6.25 0.03 2.66
N LYS A 156 6.17 1.30 2.26
CA LYS A 156 6.65 1.77 0.96
C LYS A 156 8.00 2.47 1.13
N LEU A 157 8.97 2.21 0.26
CA LEU A 157 10.32 2.78 0.28
C LEU A 157 10.57 3.57 -0.98
N THR A 158 10.83 4.86 -0.85
CA THR A 158 11.17 5.75 -1.95
C THR A 158 12.67 6.04 -1.95
N PRO A 159 13.38 5.93 -3.09
CA PRO A 159 14.76 6.38 -3.17
C PRO A 159 14.87 7.85 -2.75
N ALA A 160 15.83 8.15 -1.87
CA ALA A 160 16.28 9.52 -1.65
C ALA A 160 16.84 10.02 -2.99
N GLY A 161 16.18 10.98 -3.64
CA GLY A 161 16.48 11.39 -5.01
C GLY A 161 17.98 11.51 -5.29
N SER A 162 18.39 10.99 -6.45
CA SER A 162 19.68 11.27 -7.06
C SER A 162 19.80 12.78 -7.30
N GLY A 163 20.29 13.51 -6.31
CA GLY A 163 20.74 14.88 -6.47
C GLY A 163 22.00 14.88 -7.33
N SER A 164 21.82 14.91 -8.66
CA SER A 164 22.86 15.40 -9.57
C SER A 164 22.99 16.90 -9.34
N GLY A 165 23.75 17.27 -8.32
CA GLY A 165 24.25 18.63 -8.13
C GLY A 165 25.43 18.86 -9.07
N SER A 166 25.16 19.04 -10.37
CA SER A 166 26.07 19.76 -11.25
C SER A 166 25.61 21.21 -11.30
N SER A 167 26.34 22.05 -10.57
CA SER A 167 26.32 23.49 -10.69
C SER A 167 26.53 23.92 -12.15
N GLN A 168 25.48 24.41 -12.81
CA GLN A 168 25.65 25.39 -13.88
C GLN A 168 24.48 26.37 -13.91
N GLN A 169 24.85 27.61 -13.67
CA GLN A 169 24.03 28.80 -13.60
C GLN A 169 23.79 29.33 -15.03
N ARG A 170 22.59 29.88 -15.27
CA ARG A 170 22.15 30.76 -16.39
C ARG A 170 21.64 29.99 -17.63
N ARG A 171 20.48 30.29 -18.27
CA ARG A 171 19.75 31.55 -18.51
C ARG A 171 18.23 31.31 -18.72
N SER A 172 17.48 32.40 -18.57
CA SER A 172 16.05 32.63 -18.85
C SER A 172 15.41 31.91 -20.05
N GLY A 173 14.17 31.44 -19.89
CA GLY A 173 13.27 31.10 -21.01
C GLY A 173 12.03 30.29 -20.63
N ARG A 174 10.95 31.00 -20.25
CA ARG A 174 9.51 30.72 -20.46
C ARG A 174 9.06 29.24 -20.59
N ASP A 175 8.45 28.74 -19.51
CA ASP A 175 7.35 27.78 -19.36
C ASP A 175 7.19 26.62 -20.36
N GLY A 176 7.56 25.43 -19.89
CA GLY A 176 7.24 24.12 -20.49
C GLY A 176 6.68 23.09 -19.50
N LEU A 177 6.23 23.52 -18.31
CA LEU A 177 5.75 22.61 -17.24
C LEU A 177 4.22 22.55 -17.09
N ASP A 178 3.47 23.25 -17.94
CA ASP A 178 2.00 23.37 -17.80
C ASP A 178 1.17 22.36 -18.63
N GLN A 179 1.80 21.51 -19.44
CA GLN A 179 1.06 20.58 -20.32
C GLN A 179 0.77 19.22 -19.67
N VAL A 180 1.75 18.63 -18.97
CA VAL A 180 1.62 17.28 -18.40
C VAL A 180 0.73 17.27 -17.15
N THR A 181 0.73 18.38 -16.39
CA THR A 181 -0.05 18.50 -15.16
C THR A 181 -1.53 18.79 -15.40
N ARG A 182 -1.90 19.32 -16.58
CA ARG A 182 -3.31 19.56 -16.96
C ARG A 182 -4.01 18.32 -17.51
N GLU A 183 -3.28 17.39 -18.12
CA GLU A 183 -3.88 16.18 -18.73
C GLU A 183 -4.47 15.20 -17.71
N PHE A 184 -3.94 15.17 -16.48
CA PHE A 184 -4.47 14.32 -15.40
C PHE A 184 -5.69 14.91 -14.67
N ALA A 185 -5.93 16.23 -14.79
CA ALA A 185 -7.05 16.89 -14.12
C ALA A 185 -8.35 16.89 -14.94
N GLU A 186 -8.29 16.60 -16.25
CA GLU A 186 -9.46 16.65 -17.16
C GLU A 186 -10.03 15.29 -17.59
N MET A 187 -9.61 14.17 -16.99
CA MET A 187 -10.28 12.87 -17.20
C MET A 187 -11.68 12.84 -16.55
N LYS A 188 -12.67 13.41 -17.26
CA LYS A 188 -14.10 13.15 -17.00
C LYS A 188 -14.45 11.71 -17.37
N PRO A 189 -15.40 11.08 -16.66
CA PRO A 189 -15.88 9.75 -17.02
C PRO A 189 -16.48 9.78 -18.42
N SER A 190 -15.99 8.89 -19.29
CA SER A 190 -16.43 8.79 -20.67
C SER A 190 -17.93 8.47 -20.75
N ARG A 191 -18.62 9.30 -21.53
CA ARG A 191 -20.02 9.18 -21.93
C ARG A 191 -20.18 7.89 -22.74
N ILE A 192 -21.03 6.98 -22.26
CA ILE A 192 -21.60 5.91 -23.09
C ILE A 192 -22.56 6.56 -24.08
N ILE A 193 -22.25 6.55 -25.37
CA ILE A 193 -23.24 6.70 -26.44
C ILE A 193 -22.88 5.76 -27.59
N GLY A 194 -23.85 4.92 -27.96
CA GLY A 194 -23.82 4.09 -29.16
C GLY A 194 -25.09 3.26 -29.30
N SER A 195 -26.26 3.89 -29.28
CA SER A 195 -27.49 3.27 -29.78
C SER A 195 -27.40 3.18 -31.31
N GLY A 196 -26.90 2.06 -31.82
CA GLY A 196 -27.01 1.68 -33.22
C GLY A 196 -28.17 0.71 -33.37
N ALA A 197 -29.24 1.17 -34.01
CA ALA A 197 -30.43 0.40 -34.34
C ALA A 197 -30.07 -0.84 -35.17
N PHE A 198 -30.54 -2.01 -34.73
CA PHE A 198 -30.81 -3.15 -35.61
C PHE A 198 -32.33 -3.31 -35.67
N SER A 199 -32.90 -3.09 -36.86
CA SER A 199 -34.24 -3.54 -37.21
C SER A 199 -34.08 -4.50 -38.39
N ILE A 200 -34.67 -5.69 -38.19
CA ILE A 200 -35.08 -6.78 -39.10
C ILE A 200 -34.43 -6.81 -40.49
#